data_AF-A0A930MD38-F1
#
_entry.id   AF-A0A930MD38-F1
#
_cell.length_a   1.000
_cell.length_b   1.000
_cell.length_c   1.000
_cell.angle_alpha   90.00
_cell.angle_beta   90.00
_cell.angle_gamma   90.00
#
_symmetry.space_group_name_H-M   'P 1'
#
loop_
_entity.id
_entity.type
_entity.pdbx_description
1 polymer ?
#
loop_
_entity_poly.entity_id
_entity_poly.type
_entity_poly.pdbx_seq_one_letter_code
_entity_poly.pdbx_strand_id
1 'polypeptide(L)'
;MRTNIMLCFLSDVKLDRKTGAISAVDYQNIGEKKECHTTNESAVRYLLSGAHEPADQLSRLFLVRTNKVAGAIHGYNATHDWEQTHYDYFLHRISDIVPHAEQIAEAIDFDENEPIEENMNVLIDVSSHVRRYAKDVRKDRPDTEIILHVDVTGGPRNASMILVALMRLLQYENIRIGKVFYSDYNKKRVEEVNPLYSFFDLVAGAEEFVRHGEVTVMNRFFEQRKKSQALRALLASMRKFAEELKLCHYGDLRDAIVELQRSITAFSSAATGSATAEAKQSDELMRQMLGRIEEDYAKILKEELDDIALIHWCIAHDLLQQAMTLVTERVPEALVDSGFLSLSSEEVQALFECKLEEDSMHRNRGVFLVTEFKCKNMKNFQKARNEWREKRQRFFKEFRQEVTEDKINEFVDGRLSDRFEVRLKDAETLRAFLLWLNRMRSPEKCSLQHTEHGRMYLEQIKPIYIDATKGDWDALLAKKDNDVVAKLIRILGSQDSKCPFLDIEWRPGACRLYEAGIEPRDKNLAEDILDKYFVIKDERNHTNHARAEKGRMAVDSLKNIMEQILTDTEIACRMAKEQA
;
A
#
# COMPACT_ATOMS: atom_id res chain seq x y z
N MET A 1 -10.74 -30.24 -6.62
CA MET A 1 -11.75 -31.12 -5.96
C MET A 1 -12.50 -30.27 -4.94
N ARG A 2 -13.81 -30.45 -4.77
CA ARG A 2 -14.62 -29.63 -3.84
C ARG A 2 -15.05 -30.43 -2.62
N THR A 3 -15.05 -29.78 -1.46
CA THR A 3 -15.48 -30.36 -0.18
C THR A 3 -16.48 -29.41 0.46
N ASN A 4 -17.73 -29.84 0.63
CA ASN A 4 -18.76 -29.04 1.26
C ASN A 4 -18.81 -29.36 2.77
N ILE A 5 -18.85 -28.31 3.58
CA ILE A 5 -19.06 -28.33 5.02
C ILE A 5 -20.19 -27.38 5.37
N MET A 6 -20.87 -27.60 6.49
CA MET A 6 -21.97 -26.74 6.92
C MET A 6 -21.83 -26.34 8.38
N LEU A 7 -22.07 -25.07 8.69
CA LEU A 7 -22.17 -24.53 10.03
C LEU A 7 -23.62 -24.20 10.33
N CYS A 8 -24.18 -24.76 11.39
CA CYS A 8 -25.54 -24.47 11.85
C CYS A 8 -25.50 -23.95 13.28
N PHE A 9 -26.18 -22.83 13.52
CA PHE A 9 -26.56 -22.46 14.88
C PHE A 9 -27.91 -23.11 15.19
N LEU A 10 -27.90 -24.16 16.02
CA LEU A 10 -29.06 -25.00 16.24
C LEU A 10 -30.16 -24.28 17.06
N SER A 11 -31.39 -24.58 16.69
CA SER A 11 -32.62 -24.13 17.35
C SER A 11 -33.19 -25.25 18.21
N ASP A 12 -33.90 -24.87 19.28
CA ASP A 12 -34.62 -25.84 20.10
C ASP A 12 -35.87 -26.38 19.38
N VAL A 13 -36.07 -27.69 19.47
CA VAL A 13 -37.33 -28.37 19.10
C VAL A 13 -38.50 -27.73 19.87
N LYS A 14 -39.54 -27.34 19.15
CA LYS A 14 -40.75 -26.73 19.73
C LYS A 14 -41.85 -27.77 19.91
N LEU A 15 -42.67 -27.59 20.94
CA LEU A 15 -43.88 -28.37 21.15
C LEU A 15 -45.11 -27.56 20.74
N ASP A 16 -46.09 -28.23 20.15
CA ASP A 16 -47.40 -27.66 19.90
C ASP A 16 -48.11 -27.40 21.24
N ARG A 17 -48.55 -26.16 21.45
CA ARG A 17 -49.13 -25.71 22.73
C ARG A 17 -50.45 -26.40 23.09
N LYS A 18 -51.16 -26.98 22.12
CA LYS A 18 -52.46 -27.62 22.31
C LYS A 18 -52.32 -29.12 22.52
N THR A 19 -51.42 -29.78 21.80
CA THR A 19 -51.28 -31.25 21.84
C THR A 19 -50.13 -31.73 22.71
N GLY A 20 -49.14 -30.88 23.00
CA GLY A 20 -47.90 -31.28 23.67
C GLY A 20 -46.98 -32.15 22.80
N ALA A 21 -47.37 -32.43 21.55
CA ALA A 21 -46.55 -33.14 20.58
C ALA A 21 -45.47 -32.22 19.99
N ILE A 22 -44.46 -32.81 19.36
CA ILE A 22 -43.44 -32.05 18.64
C ILE A 22 -44.09 -31.30 17.47
N SER A 23 -43.78 -30.01 17.38
CA SER A 23 -44.29 -29.14 16.33
C SER A 23 -43.63 -29.48 15.00
N ALA A 24 -44.44 -29.59 13.96
CA ALA A 24 -43.99 -29.84 12.59
C ALA A 24 -44.42 -28.70 11.66
N VAL A 25 -43.59 -28.41 10.66
CA VAL A 25 -43.84 -27.38 9.65
C VAL A 25 -43.46 -27.90 8.27
N ASP A 26 -44.37 -27.78 7.32
CA ASP A 26 -44.11 -28.09 5.91
C ASP A 26 -43.47 -26.91 5.18
N TYR A 27 -42.21 -27.08 4.74
CA TYR A 27 -41.50 -26.11 3.91
C TYR A 27 -41.70 -26.38 2.42
N GLN A 28 -41.82 -25.31 1.62
CA GLN A 28 -42.23 -25.44 0.22
C GLN A 28 -41.09 -25.86 -0.74
N ASN A 29 -39.84 -25.52 -0.42
CA ASN A 29 -38.73 -25.52 -1.37
C ASN A 29 -37.53 -26.41 -0.97
N ILE A 30 -37.77 -27.44 -0.15
CA ILE A 30 -36.71 -28.28 0.46
C ILE A 30 -36.65 -29.72 -0.08
N GLY A 31 -37.22 -29.95 -1.26
CA GLY A 31 -37.34 -31.29 -1.87
C GLY A 31 -38.69 -31.95 -1.59
N GLU A 32 -38.76 -33.28 -1.76
CA GLU A 32 -40.01 -34.05 -1.65
C GLU A 32 -40.53 -34.13 -0.20
N LYS A 33 -39.63 -34.34 0.77
CA LYS A 33 -39.97 -34.44 2.20
C LYS A 33 -40.01 -33.04 2.83
N LYS A 34 -41.21 -32.47 2.84
CA LYS A 34 -41.47 -31.08 3.24
C LYS A 34 -41.58 -30.86 4.74
N GLU A 35 -41.98 -31.88 5.49
CA GLU A 35 -42.20 -31.78 6.93
C GLU A 35 -40.87 -31.71 7.70
N CYS A 36 -40.68 -30.63 8.46
CA CYS A 36 -39.52 -30.41 9.33
C CYS A 36 -39.95 -30.12 10.77
N HIS A 37 -39.18 -30.64 11.73
CA HIS A 37 -39.46 -30.49 13.16
C HIS A 37 -38.54 -29.45 13.82
N THR A 38 -37.49 -29.03 13.11
CA THR A 38 -36.61 -27.91 13.46
C THR A 38 -36.38 -27.02 12.24
N THR A 39 -36.03 -25.76 12.47
CA THR A 39 -35.68 -24.81 11.39
C THR A 39 -34.35 -25.15 10.72
N ASN A 40 -33.41 -25.76 11.44
CA ASN A 40 -32.12 -26.15 10.87
C ASN A 40 -32.27 -27.36 9.93
N GLU A 41 -33.24 -28.26 10.19
CA GLU A 41 -33.55 -29.39 9.30
C GLU A 41 -33.89 -28.91 7.89
N SER A 42 -34.70 -27.85 7.77
CA SER A 42 -35.04 -27.28 6.46
C SER A 42 -33.84 -26.72 5.72
N ALA A 43 -32.85 -26.15 6.40
CA ALA A 43 -31.62 -25.65 5.76
C ALA A 43 -30.76 -26.78 5.20
N VAL A 44 -30.59 -27.88 5.94
CA VAL A 44 -29.84 -29.07 5.47
C VAL A 44 -30.56 -29.72 4.28
N ARG A 45 -31.89 -29.89 4.37
CA ARG A 45 -32.71 -30.42 3.27
C ARG A 45 -32.67 -29.53 2.04
N TYR A 46 -32.72 -28.21 2.22
CA TYR A 46 -32.59 -27.27 1.12
C TYR A 46 -31.23 -27.40 0.40
N LEU A 47 -30.13 -27.52 1.16
CA LEU A 47 -28.79 -27.65 0.61
C LEU A 47 -28.60 -28.93 -0.22
N LEU A 48 -29.12 -30.07 0.28
CA LEU A 48 -28.87 -31.39 -0.31
C LEU A 48 -29.98 -31.88 -1.26
N SER A 49 -31.21 -31.37 -1.10
CA SER A 49 -32.39 -31.86 -1.82
C SER A 49 -33.20 -30.74 -2.48
N GLY A 50 -32.75 -29.49 -2.39
CA GLY A 50 -33.38 -28.35 -3.06
C GLY A 50 -33.24 -28.38 -4.59
N ALA A 51 -34.10 -27.64 -5.27
CA ALA A 51 -34.16 -27.62 -6.74
C ALA A 51 -33.02 -26.84 -7.43
N HIS A 52 -32.26 -26.03 -6.69
CA HIS A 52 -31.22 -25.16 -7.24
C HIS A 52 -29.84 -25.60 -6.75
N GLU A 53 -29.05 -26.22 -7.62
CA GLU A 53 -27.66 -26.63 -7.35
C GLU A 53 -27.48 -27.31 -5.98
N PRO A 54 -28.03 -28.51 -5.80
CA PRO A 54 -27.84 -29.26 -4.56
C PRO A 54 -26.37 -29.63 -4.40
N ALA A 55 -25.86 -29.57 -3.17
CA ALA A 55 -24.53 -30.09 -2.87
C ALA A 55 -24.55 -31.63 -2.90
N ASP A 56 -23.50 -32.24 -3.45
CA ASP A 56 -23.44 -33.71 -3.60
C ASP A 56 -23.47 -34.43 -2.25
N GLN A 57 -22.68 -33.94 -1.28
CA GLN A 57 -22.60 -34.48 0.08
C GLN A 57 -22.00 -33.45 1.04
N LEU A 58 -22.25 -33.64 2.34
CA LEU A 58 -21.58 -32.93 3.42
C LEU A 58 -20.48 -33.79 4.04
N SER A 59 -19.30 -33.20 4.18
CA SER A 59 -18.12 -33.85 4.77
C SER A 59 -17.94 -33.56 6.26
N ARG A 60 -18.49 -32.42 6.73
CA ARG A 60 -18.49 -32.02 8.14
C ARG A 60 -19.68 -31.11 8.45
N LEU A 61 -20.25 -31.27 9.64
CA LEU A 61 -21.28 -30.43 10.23
C LEU A 61 -20.72 -29.78 11.51
N PHE A 62 -20.53 -28.48 11.51
CA PHE A 62 -20.22 -27.72 12.72
C PHE A 62 -21.54 -27.23 13.33
N LEU A 63 -21.89 -27.73 14.50
CA LEU A 63 -23.20 -27.53 15.12
C LEU A 63 -23.03 -26.74 16.42
N VAL A 64 -23.28 -25.43 16.33
CA VAL A 64 -23.28 -24.56 17.50
C VAL A 64 -24.58 -24.79 18.26
N ARG A 65 -24.48 -25.20 19.52
CA ARG A 65 -25.64 -25.53 20.35
C ARG A 65 -25.61 -24.73 21.65
N THR A 66 -26.77 -24.18 22.02
CA THR A 66 -26.94 -23.53 23.32
C THR A 66 -27.03 -24.56 24.45
N ASN A 67 -26.91 -24.12 25.70
CA ASN A 67 -27.19 -24.96 26.87
C ASN A 67 -28.60 -25.57 26.77
N LYS A 68 -29.57 -24.80 26.27
CA LYS A 68 -30.92 -25.31 25.98
C LYS A 68 -30.93 -26.45 24.96
N VAL A 69 -30.22 -26.32 23.84
CA VAL A 69 -30.22 -27.32 22.77
C VAL A 69 -29.46 -28.60 23.17
N ALA A 70 -28.40 -28.46 23.97
CA ALA A 70 -27.70 -29.60 24.56
C ALA A 70 -28.56 -30.35 25.60
N GLY A 71 -29.55 -29.68 26.19
CA GLY A 71 -30.46 -30.24 27.19
C GLY A 71 -31.64 -31.02 26.62
N ALA A 72 -32.46 -31.53 27.56
CA ALA A 72 -33.63 -32.33 27.24
C ALA A 72 -34.81 -31.52 26.69
N ILE A 73 -35.65 -32.16 25.86
CA ILE A 73 -36.86 -31.54 25.32
C ILE A 73 -37.92 -31.41 26.42
N HIS A 74 -37.92 -30.28 27.13
CA HIS A 74 -38.81 -30.05 28.26
C HIS A 74 -40.30 -30.12 27.87
N GLY A 75 -41.06 -30.94 28.59
CA GLY A 75 -42.50 -31.14 28.37
C GLY A 75 -42.83 -32.24 27.36
N TYR A 76 -41.83 -32.98 26.88
CA TYR A 76 -41.98 -34.12 25.98
C TYR A 76 -41.50 -35.41 26.64
N ASN A 77 -42.25 -36.50 26.48
CA ASN A 77 -41.87 -37.82 26.98
C ASN A 77 -41.16 -38.59 25.86
N ALA A 78 -39.82 -38.65 25.93
CA ALA A 78 -39.01 -39.42 25.01
C ALA A 78 -39.36 -40.91 25.08
N THR A 79 -39.57 -41.51 23.91
CA THR A 79 -39.81 -42.94 23.69
C THR A 79 -38.60 -43.64 23.07
N HIS A 80 -37.70 -42.88 22.44
CA HIS A 80 -36.46 -43.36 21.85
C HIS A 80 -35.26 -42.54 22.33
N ASP A 81 -34.05 -43.11 22.23
CA ASP A 81 -32.82 -42.45 22.69
C ASP A 81 -32.51 -41.15 21.93
N TRP A 82 -32.81 -41.10 20.63
CA TRP A 82 -32.65 -39.89 19.81
C TRP A 82 -33.66 -38.78 20.13
N GLU A 83 -34.62 -39.03 21.03
CA GLU A 83 -35.57 -38.03 21.50
C GLU A 83 -35.15 -37.36 22.82
N GLN A 84 -34.00 -37.77 23.39
CA GLN A 84 -33.57 -37.30 24.70
C GLN A 84 -33.19 -35.82 24.70
N THR A 85 -32.44 -35.35 23.71
CA THR A 85 -32.00 -33.95 23.61
C THR A 85 -32.48 -33.30 22.31
N HIS A 86 -32.53 -31.96 22.27
CA HIS A 86 -32.84 -31.25 21.03
C HIS A 86 -31.77 -31.52 19.95
N TYR A 87 -30.51 -31.70 20.35
CA TYR A 87 -29.37 -32.00 19.47
C TYR A 87 -29.51 -33.37 18.81
N ASP A 88 -29.77 -34.42 19.60
CA ASP A 88 -29.91 -35.79 19.08
C ASP A 88 -31.14 -35.90 18.17
N TYR A 89 -32.21 -35.20 18.53
CA TYR A 89 -33.41 -35.12 17.71
C TYR A 89 -33.11 -34.56 16.32
N PHE A 90 -32.36 -33.45 16.25
CA PHE A 90 -31.95 -32.85 14.97
C PHE A 90 -31.11 -33.82 14.12
N LEU A 91 -30.10 -34.49 14.71
CA LEU A 91 -29.26 -35.44 13.99
C LEU A 91 -30.06 -36.61 13.42
N HIS A 92 -30.98 -37.16 14.21
CA HIS A 92 -31.89 -38.21 13.75
C HIS A 92 -32.74 -37.72 12.57
N ARG A 93 -33.28 -36.51 12.65
CA ARG A 93 -34.15 -35.93 11.62
C ARG A 93 -33.49 -35.71 10.27
N ILE A 94 -32.17 -35.54 10.21
CA ILE A 94 -31.42 -35.41 8.94
C ILE A 94 -30.77 -36.72 8.48
N SER A 95 -30.84 -37.80 9.28
CA SER A 95 -30.14 -39.06 8.99
C SER A 95 -30.60 -39.75 7.70
N ASP A 96 -31.81 -39.45 7.22
CA ASP A 96 -32.32 -39.98 5.95
C ASP A 96 -31.60 -39.40 4.72
N ILE A 97 -31.12 -38.17 4.81
CA ILE A 97 -30.38 -37.48 3.75
C ILE A 97 -28.87 -37.34 4.04
N VAL A 98 -28.48 -37.50 5.29
CA VAL A 98 -27.09 -37.54 5.76
C VAL A 98 -26.91 -38.80 6.62
N PRO A 99 -26.73 -39.99 6.00
CA PRO A 99 -26.70 -41.27 6.74
C PRO A 99 -25.64 -41.39 7.84
N HIS A 100 -24.58 -40.59 7.77
CA HIS A 100 -23.49 -40.54 8.74
C HIS A 100 -23.46 -39.24 9.55
N ALA A 101 -24.63 -38.59 9.75
CA ALA A 101 -24.75 -37.30 10.40
C ALA A 101 -24.00 -37.24 11.74
N GLU A 102 -24.17 -38.23 12.61
CA GLU A 102 -23.49 -38.31 13.92
C GLU A 102 -21.96 -38.35 13.80
N GLN A 103 -21.41 -39.01 12.78
CA GLN A 103 -19.97 -39.17 12.60
C GLN A 103 -19.31 -37.87 12.09
N ILE A 104 -20.05 -37.13 11.25
CA ILE A 104 -19.56 -35.89 10.66
C ILE A 104 -19.94 -34.65 11.49
N ALA A 105 -20.77 -34.80 12.52
CA ALA A 105 -21.20 -33.73 13.41
C ALA A 105 -20.18 -33.41 14.48
N GLU A 106 -19.88 -32.12 14.63
CA GLU A 106 -19.03 -31.53 15.65
C GLU A 106 -19.87 -30.56 16.46
N ALA A 107 -20.17 -30.93 17.71
CA ALA A 107 -20.86 -30.03 18.62
C ALA A 107 -19.89 -28.94 19.11
N ILE A 108 -20.35 -27.69 19.10
CA ILE A 108 -19.64 -26.55 19.65
C ILE A 108 -20.59 -25.89 20.64
N ASP A 109 -20.23 -25.90 21.92
CA ASP A 109 -21.09 -25.38 22.96
C ASP A 109 -21.05 -23.83 22.96
N PHE A 110 -22.22 -23.22 23.11
CA PHE A 110 -22.41 -21.78 23.20
C PHE A 110 -23.23 -21.47 24.45
N ASP A 111 -22.70 -20.68 25.37
CA ASP A 111 -23.46 -20.27 26.56
C ASP A 111 -24.23 -18.98 26.28
N GLU A 112 -25.54 -19.10 26.12
CA GLU A 112 -26.43 -17.97 25.86
C GLU A 112 -26.56 -16.97 27.02
N ASN A 113 -26.06 -17.30 28.21
CA ASN A 113 -26.11 -16.43 29.39
C ASN A 113 -24.85 -15.58 29.56
N GLU A 114 -23.76 -15.93 28.88
CA GLU A 114 -22.50 -15.20 29.01
C GLU A 114 -22.55 -13.85 28.27
N PRO A 115 -21.81 -12.84 28.75
CA PRO A 115 -21.59 -11.57 28.06
C PRO A 115 -21.15 -11.72 26.59
N ILE A 116 -21.40 -10.68 25.78
CA ILE A 116 -21.04 -10.67 24.35
C ILE A 116 -19.54 -10.86 24.12
N GLU A 117 -18.69 -10.33 25.01
CA GLU A 117 -17.23 -10.47 24.93
C GLU A 117 -16.77 -11.92 25.05
N GLU A 118 -17.39 -12.70 25.93
CA GLU A 118 -17.09 -14.12 26.11
C GLU A 118 -17.70 -14.95 24.96
N ASN A 119 -18.85 -14.53 24.42
CA ASN A 119 -19.39 -15.08 23.18
C ASN A 119 -18.49 -14.84 21.96
N MET A 120 -17.59 -13.85 21.98
CA MET A 120 -16.55 -13.72 20.94
C MET A 120 -15.49 -14.83 21.02
N ASN A 121 -15.25 -15.42 22.19
CA ASN A 121 -14.36 -16.59 22.27
C ASN A 121 -14.96 -17.77 21.52
N VAL A 122 -16.29 -17.93 21.53
CA VAL A 122 -16.96 -18.97 20.75
C VAL A 122 -16.77 -18.74 19.24
N LEU A 123 -16.66 -17.49 18.76
CA LEU A 123 -16.28 -17.23 17.36
C LEU A 123 -14.87 -17.73 17.03
N ILE A 124 -13.94 -17.48 17.94
CA ILE A 124 -12.56 -17.96 17.80
C ILE A 124 -12.54 -19.48 17.80
N ASP A 125 -13.33 -20.11 18.66
CA ASP A 125 -13.43 -21.57 18.73
C ASP A 125 -14.01 -22.14 17.44
N VAL A 126 -15.19 -21.68 17.00
CA VAL A 126 -15.79 -22.16 15.74
C VAL A 126 -14.82 -21.96 14.57
N SER A 127 -14.16 -20.80 14.47
CA SER A 127 -13.19 -20.57 13.42
C SER A 127 -12.00 -21.53 13.49
N SER A 128 -11.51 -21.82 14.70
CA SER A 128 -10.42 -22.76 14.94
C SER A 128 -10.80 -24.19 14.57
N HIS A 129 -12.03 -24.62 14.86
CA HIS A 129 -12.56 -25.93 14.48
C HIS A 129 -12.64 -26.08 12.96
N VAL A 130 -13.24 -25.10 12.27
CA VAL A 130 -13.33 -25.08 10.80
C VAL A 130 -11.93 -25.06 10.18
N ARG A 131 -11.02 -24.23 10.70
CA ARG A 131 -9.63 -24.12 10.23
C ARG A 131 -8.86 -25.42 10.41
N ARG A 132 -9.00 -26.08 11.55
CA ARG A 132 -8.33 -27.35 11.83
C ARG A 132 -8.77 -28.40 10.81
N TYR A 133 -10.07 -28.55 10.61
CA TYR A 133 -10.63 -29.43 9.59
C TYR A 133 -10.09 -29.07 8.19
N ALA A 134 -10.11 -27.78 7.84
CA ALA A 134 -9.63 -27.32 6.54
C ALA A 134 -8.15 -27.63 6.31
N LYS A 135 -7.32 -27.45 7.34
CA LYS A 135 -5.90 -27.80 7.31
C LYS A 135 -5.70 -29.30 7.15
N ASP A 136 -6.48 -30.11 7.85
CA ASP A 136 -6.36 -31.57 7.79
C ASP A 136 -6.75 -32.12 6.41
N VAL A 137 -7.85 -31.63 5.81
CA VAL A 137 -8.23 -31.98 4.43
C VAL A 137 -7.12 -31.58 3.43
N ARG A 138 -6.52 -30.39 3.63
CA ARG A 138 -5.47 -29.87 2.74
C ARG A 138 -4.11 -30.55 2.91
N LYS A 139 -3.85 -31.26 4.04
CA LYS A 139 -2.62 -32.07 4.20
C LYS A 139 -2.55 -33.17 3.16
N ASP A 140 -3.67 -33.87 2.95
CA ASP A 140 -3.73 -34.96 1.99
C ASP A 140 -4.01 -34.47 0.58
N ARG A 141 -4.72 -33.33 0.44
CA ARG A 141 -5.16 -32.78 -0.84
C ARG A 141 -5.05 -31.24 -0.88
N PRO A 142 -3.86 -30.68 -1.19
CA PRO A 142 -3.57 -29.25 -1.07
C PRO A 142 -4.51 -28.33 -1.86
N ASP A 143 -4.91 -28.73 -3.07
CA ASP A 143 -5.75 -27.93 -3.98
C ASP A 143 -7.26 -28.14 -3.74
N THR A 144 -7.65 -28.67 -2.59
CA THR A 144 -9.07 -28.86 -2.27
C THR A 144 -9.74 -27.53 -1.94
N GLU A 145 -10.75 -27.19 -2.75
CA GLU A 145 -11.63 -26.06 -2.49
C GLU A 145 -12.62 -26.47 -1.38
N ILE A 146 -12.59 -25.75 -0.26
CA ILE A 146 -13.47 -25.98 0.88
C ILE A 146 -14.58 -24.94 0.82
N ILE A 147 -15.82 -25.42 0.77
CA ILE A 147 -17.03 -24.60 0.65
C ILE A 147 -17.81 -24.72 1.95
N LEU A 148 -17.90 -23.62 2.69
CA LEU A 148 -18.66 -23.51 3.93
C LEU A 148 -20.05 -22.93 3.66
N HIS A 149 -21.07 -23.76 3.86
CA HIS A 149 -22.46 -23.34 3.91
C HIS A 149 -22.83 -22.95 5.35
N VAL A 150 -23.69 -21.96 5.53
CA VAL A 150 -24.01 -21.43 6.87
C VAL A 150 -25.50 -21.29 7.03
N ASP A 151 -26.05 -21.83 8.11
CA ASP A 151 -27.43 -21.60 8.51
C ASP A 151 -27.48 -20.57 9.66
N VAL A 152 -28.11 -19.43 9.38
CA VAL A 152 -28.25 -18.30 10.32
C VAL A 152 -29.63 -18.26 10.99
N THR A 153 -30.43 -19.32 10.86
CA THR A 153 -31.81 -19.34 11.36
C THR A 153 -31.92 -19.44 12.88
N GLY A 154 -31.04 -20.21 13.52
CA GLY A 154 -31.07 -20.44 14.97
C GLY A 154 -30.16 -19.53 15.78
N GLY A 155 -30.24 -19.69 17.11
CA GLY A 155 -29.50 -18.89 18.08
C GLY A 155 -30.20 -17.59 18.50
N PRO A 156 -29.62 -16.85 19.47
CA PRO A 156 -30.11 -15.53 19.87
C PRO A 156 -30.06 -14.54 18.70
N ARG A 157 -30.85 -13.45 18.73
CA ARG A 157 -30.89 -12.45 17.64
C ARG A 157 -29.53 -11.84 17.29
N ASN A 158 -28.59 -11.84 18.23
CA ASN A 158 -27.22 -11.37 18.04
C ASN A 158 -26.32 -12.40 17.31
N ALA A 159 -26.71 -13.68 17.29
CA ALA A 159 -25.97 -14.77 16.65
C ALA A 159 -25.81 -14.57 15.13
N SER A 160 -26.80 -13.97 14.46
CA SER A 160 -26.69 -13.69 13.03
C SER A 160 -25.57 -12.69 12.72
N MET A 161 -25.33 -11.68 13.58
CA MET A 161 -24.20 -10.74 13.40
C MET A 161 -22.86 -11.43 13.67
N ILE A 162 -22.80 -12.26 14.71
CA ILE A 162 -21.66 -13.11 15.07
C ILE A 162 -21.26 -13.99 13.88
N LEU A 163 -22.22 -14.69 13.28
CA LEU A 163 -21.99 -15.54 12.10
C LEU A 163 -21.49 -14.75 10.89
N VAL A 164 -21.93 -13.50 10.68
CA VAL A 164 -21.39 -12.64 9.61
C VAL A 164 -19.91 -12.34 9.82
N ALA A 165 -19.51 -11.97 11.04
CA ALA A 165 -18.10 -11.73 11.37
C ALA A 165 -17.25 -13.01 11.20
N LEU A 166 -17.79 -14.16 11.63
CA LEU A 166 -17.14 -15.46 11.46
C LEU A 166 -16.90 -15.82 9.99
N MET A 167 -17.92 -15.65 9.15
CA MET A 167 -17.82 -15.91 7.71
C MET A 167 -16.71 -15.06 7.08
N ARG A 168 -16.58 -13.79 7.48
CA ARG A 168 -15.52 -12.88 7.02
C ARG A 168 -14.14 -13.37 7.45
N LEU A 169 -13.99 -13.80 8.70
CA LEU A 169 -12.75 -14.37 9.22
C LEU A 169 -12.34 -15.65 8.45
N LEU A 170 -13.29 -16.52 8.15
CA LEU A 170 -13.02 -17.78 7.44
C LEU A 170 -12.69 -17.55 5.95
N GLN A 171 -13.27 -16.53 5.30
CA GLN A 171 -12.88 -16.14 3.95
C GLN A 171 -11.42 -15.71 3.85
N TYR A 172 -10.93 -14.98 4.86
CA TYR A 172 -9.52 -14.60 4.95
C TYR A 172 -8.58 -15.82 4.96
N GLU A 173 -9.05 -16.97 5.47
CA GLU A 173 -8.29 -18.23 5.52
C GLU A 173 -8.49 -19.14 4.29
N ASN A 174 -8.86 -18.56 3.14
CA ASN A 174 -9.13 -19.26 1.89
C ASN A 174 -10.26 -20.30 1.99
N ILE A 175 -11.23 -20.13 2.89
CA ILE A 175 -12.45 -20.94 2.91
C ILE A 175 -13.53 -20.20 2.13
N ARG A 176 -14.06 -20.82 1.08
CA ARG A 176 -15.09 -20.20 0.26
C ARG A 176 -16.43 -20.29 0.98
N ILE A 177 -17.12 -19.18 1.14
CA ILE A 177 -18.51 -19.20 1.61
C ILE A 177 -19.40 -19.67 0.46
N GLY A 178 -20.10 -20.77 0.70
CA GLY A 178 -21.12 -21.32 -0.18
C GLY A 178 -22.46 -20.61 0.06
N LYS A 179 -23.50 -21.38 0.27
CA LYS A 179 -24.87 -20.87 0.52
C LYS A 179 -25.07 -20.49 1.99
N VAL A 180 -25.75 -19.36 2.23
CA VAL A 180 -26.14 -18.87 3.55
C VAL A 180 -27.67 -18.91 3.65
N PHE A 181 -28.20 -19.63 4.63
CA PHE A 181 -29.61 -19.96 4.73
C PHE A 181 -30.31 -19.25 5.88
N TYR A 182 -31.53 -18.81 5.62
CA TYR A 182 -32.48 -18.38 6.63
C TYR A 182 -33.83 -19.07 6.38
N SER A 183 -34.28 -19.89 7.32
CA SER A 183 -35.58 -20.56 7.21
C SER A 183 -36.67 -19.66 7.79
N ASP A 184 -37.48 -19.07 6.90
CA ASP A 184 -38.59 -18.22 7.28
C ASP A 184 -39.79 -19.09 7.71
N TYR A 185 -39.99 -19.18 9.02
CA TYR A 185 -41.07 -19.94 9.63
C TYR A 185 -42.47 -19.48 9.17
N ASN A 186 -42.67 -18.18 8.94
CA ASN A 186 -43.97 -17.61 8.57
C ASN A 186 -44.31 -17.90 7.11
N LYS A 187 -43.33 -17.71 6.21
CA LYS A 187 -43.48 -18.00 4.78
C LYS A 187 -43.33 -19.49 4.46
N LYS A 188 -42.83 -20.28 5.41
CA LYS A 188 -42.55 -21.72 5.26
C LYS A 188 -41.63 -22.01 4.07
N ARG A 189 -40.56 -21.23 3.94
CA ARG A 189 -39.55 -21.38 2.90
C ARG A 189 -38.16 -21.11 3.44
N VAL A 190 -37.16 -21.75 2.85
CA VAL A 190 -35.76 -21.41 3.07
C VAL A 190 -35.36 -20.31 2.08
N GLU A 191 -34.76 -19.24 2.57
CA GLU A 191 -34.22 -18.13 1.77
C GLU A 191 -32.69 -18.20 1.76
N GLU A 192 -32.08 -18.08 0.58
CA GLU A 192 -30.63 -17.87 0.45
C GLU A 192 -30.32 -16.38 0.67
N VAL A 193 -29.62 -16.05 1.74
CA VAL A 193 -29.28 -14.66 2.13
C VAL A 193 -27.88 -14.24 1.66
N ASN A 194 -27.23 -15.03 0.79
CA ASN A 194 -25.99 -14.66 0.09
C ASN A 194 -25.99 -13.23 -0.49
N PRO A 195 -27.08 -12.73 -1.10
CA PRO A 195 -27.11 -11.38 -1.64
C PRO A 195 -26.88 -10.30 -0.57
N LEU A 196 -27.33 -10.51 0.67
CA LEU A 196 -27.09 -9.58 1.78
C LEU A 196 -25.63 -9.65 2.24
N TYR A 197 -25.07 -10.86 2.33
CA TYR A 197 -23.68 -11.04 2.72
C TYR A 197 -22.69 -10.44 1.70
N SER A 198 -22.96 -10.63 0.41
CA SER A 198 -22.11 -10.10 -0.66
C SER A 198 -22.12 -8.56 -0.72
N PHE A 199 -23.08 -7.88 -0.10
CA PHE A 199 -23.10 -6.41 -0.05
C PHE A 199 -21.87 -5.83 0.68
N PHE A 200 -21.35 -6.51 1.70
CA PHE A 200 -20.10 -6.11 2.35
C PHE A 200 -18.89 -6.21 1.39
N ASP A 201 -18.90 -7.12 0.41
CA ASP A 201 -17.85 -7.17 -0.62
C ASP A 201 -17.92 -5.95 -1.53
N LEU A 202 -19.13 -5.49 -1.88
CA LEU A 202 -19.29 -4.28 -2.68
C LEU A 202 -18.72 -3.05 -1.95
N VAL A 203 -19.06 -2.86 -0.68
CA VAL A 203 -18.55 -1.73 0.13
C VAL A 203 -17.03 -1.81 0.26
N ALA A 204 -16.47 -2.98 0.55
CA ALA A 204 -15.03 -3.17 0.64
C ALA A 204 -14.33 -2.91 -0.71
N GLY A 205 -14.89 -3.41 -1.82
CA GLY A 205 -14.33 -3.18 -3.15
C GLY A 205 -14.42 -1.73 -3.61
N ALA A 206 -15.48 -1.01 -3.25
CA ALA A 206 -15.56 0.43 -3.51
C ALA A 206 -14.51 1.21 -2.69
N GLU A 207 -14.30 0.87 -1.41
CA GLU A 207 -13.25 1.46 -0.58
C GLU A 207 -11.85 1.18 -1.15
N GLU A 208 -11.62 -0.04 -1.63
CA GLU A 208 -10.34 -0.45 -2.23
C GLU A 208 -10.03 0.32 -3.51
N PHE A 209 -11.05 0.55 -4.34
CA PHE A 209 -10.91 1.40 -5.53
C PHE A 209 -10.62 2.84 -5.15
N VAL A 210 -11.35 3.39 -4.16
CA VAL A 210 -11.09 4.77 -3.68
C VAL A 210 -9.65 4.90 -3.20
N ARG A 211 -9.17 3.99 -2.35
CA ARG A 211 -7.83 4.13 -1.72
C ARG A 211 -6.66 3.75 -2.61
N HIS A 212 -6.81 2.79 -3.50
CA HIS A 212 -5.68 2.17 -4.20
C HIS A 212 -5.88 2.06 -5.72
N GLY A 213 -7.05 2.46 -6.24
CA GLY A 213 -7.40 2.23 -7.65
C GLY A 213 -7.62 0.76 -8.00
N GLU A 214 -7.82 -0.12 -7.01
CA GLU A 214 -8.03 -1.56 -7.23
C GLU A 214 -9.53 -1.87 -7.43
N VAL A 215 -9.88 -2.67 -8.44
CA VAL A 215 -11.29 -2.97 -8.78
C VAL A 215 -11.70 -4.45 -8.70
N THR A 216 -10.79 -5.39 -8.45
CA THR A 216 -11.00 -6.84 -8.43
C THR A 216 -12.19 -7.26 -7.56
N VAL A 217 -12.27 -6.79 -6.31
CA VAL A 217 -13.35 -7.20 -5.39
C VAL A 217 -14.71 -6.70 -5.91
N MET A 218 -14.78 -5.44 -6.34
CA MET A 218 -16.00 -4.86 -6.88
C MET A 218 -16.41 -5.53 -8.20
N ASN A 219 -15.47 -5.81 -9.10
CA ASN A 219 -15.72 -6.54 -10.34
C ASN A 219 -16.28 -7.94 -10.07
N ARG A 220 -15.73 -8.66 -9.08
CA ARG A 220 -16.21 -9.98 -8.68
C ARG A 220 -17.64 -9.94 -8.15
N PHE A 221 -17.98 -8.94 -7.35
CA PHE A 221 -19.35 -8.75 -6.83
C PHE A 221 -20.38 -8.65 -7.98
N PHE A 222 -19.99 -7.96 -9.05
CA PHE A 222 -20.84 -7.71 -10.20
C PHE A 222 -20.81 -8.83 -11.23
N GLU A 223 -19.77 -9.66 -11.33
CA GLU A 223 -19.50 -10.61 -12.43
C GLU A 223 -20.74 -11.41 -12.88
N GLN A 224 -21.37 -12.14 -11.96
CA GLN A 224 -22.52 -13.03 -12.25
C GLN A 224 -23.88 -12.32 -12.23
N ARG A 225 -23.93 -11.02 -11.90
CA ARG A 225 -25.18 -10.24 -11.86
C ARG A 225 -25.56 -9.74 -13.26
N LYS A 226 -26.86 -9.62 -13.53
CA LYS A 226 -27.34 -8.86 -14.70
C LYS A 226 -27.05 -7.38 -14.48
N LYS A 227 -26.57 -6.70 -15.52
CA LYS A 227 -26.07 -5.32 -15.47
C LYS A 227 -26.48 -4.59 -16.73
N SER A 228 -26.68 -3.28 -16.65
CA SER A 228 -26.84 -2.47 -17.86
C SER A 228 -25.56 -2.44 -18.69
N GLN A 229 -25.68 -2.01 -19.94
CA GLN A 229 -24.50 -1.79 -20.79
C GLN A 229 -23.61 -0.68 -20.20
N ALA A 230 -24.20 0.36 -19.62
CA ALA A 230 -23.49 1.45 -18.98
C ALA A 230 -22.66 0.95 -17.77
N LEU A 231 -23.25 0.13 -16.89
CA LEU A 231 -22.52 -0.47 -15.76
C LEU A 231 -21.39 -1.39 -16.23
N ARG A 232 -21.60 -2.18 -17.29
CA ARG A 232 -20.54 -3.03 -17.86
C ARG A 232 -19.37 -2.19 -18.40
N ALA A 233 -19.66 -1.08 -19.10
CA ALA A 233 -18.64 -0.18 -19.62
C ALA A 233 -17.86 0.49 -18.47
N LEU A 234 -18.56 0.96 -17.43
CA LEU A 234 -17.93 1.53 -16.24
C LEU A 234 -16.96 0.53 -15.59
N LEU A 235 -17.41 -0.68 -15.28
CA LEU A 235 -16.57 -1.72 -14.67
C LEU A 235 -15.35 -2.10 -15.52
N ALA A 236 -15.48 -2.06 -16.86
CA ALA A 236 -14.37 -2.29 -17.78
C ALA A 236 -13.36 -1.12 -17.73
N SER A 237 -13.82 0.13 -17.76
CA SER A 237 -12.96 1.30 -17.67
C SER A 237 -12.19 1.38 -16.34
N MET A 238 -12.85 1.01 -15.22
CA MET A 238 -12.21 0.94 -13.91
C MET A 238 -11.12 -0.15 -13.86
N ARG A 239 -11.33 -1.28 -14.56
CA ARG A 239 -10.32 -2.33 -14.67
C ARG A 239 -9.12 -1.86 -15.48
N LYS A 240 -9.36 -1.24 -16.63
CA LYS A 240 -8.29 -0.66 -17.44
C LYS A 240 -7.49 0.37 -16.64
N PHE A 241 -8.16 1.28 -15.95
CA PHE A 241 -7.49 2.24 -15.05
C PHE A 241 -6.61 1.53 -14.00
N ALA A 242 -7.15 0.52 -13.31
CA ALA A 242 -6.39 -0.24 -12.30
C ALA A 242 -5.16 -0.94 -12.89
N GLU A 243 -5.28 -1.51 -14.09
CA GLU A 243 -4.19 -2.17 -14.81
C GLU A 243 -3.10 -1.17 -15.21
N GLU A 244 -3.46 -0.04 -15.82
CA GLU A 244 -2.50 0.97 -16.28
C GLU A 244 -1.83 1.71 -15.11
N LEU A 245 -2.57 1.96 -14.02
CA LEU A 245 -2.03 2.54 -12.79
C LEU A 245 -0.95 1.64 -12.18
N LYS A 246 -1.15 0.32 -12.27
CA LYS A 246 -0.19 -0.67 -11.77
C LYS A 246 1.04 -0.80 -12.66
N LEU A 247 0.88 -0.72 -13.98
CA LEU A 247 1.99 -0.81 -14.93
C LEU A 247 2.83 0.48 -14.99
N CYS A 248 2.27 1.63 -14.58
CA CYS A 248 2.90 2.95 -14.64
C CYS A 248 3.24 3.42 -16.07
N HIS A 249 2.50 2.95 -17.07
CA HIS A 249 2.65 3.42 -18.44
C HIS A 249 1.90 4.75 -18.59
N TYR A 250 2.59 5.88 -18.54
CA TYR A 250 1.95 7.20 -18.49
C TYR A 250 0.93 7.45 -19.63
N GLY A 251 1.29 7.11 -20.88
CA GLY A 251 0.39 7.31 -22.03
C GLY A 251 -0.91 6.50 -21.90
N ASP A 252 -0.79 5.21 -21.61
CA ASP A 252 -1.93 4.31 -21.45
C ASP A 252 -2.77 4.66 -20.21
N LEU A 253 -2.13 5.09 -19.12
CA LEU A 253 -2.78 5.57 -17.90
C LEU A 253 -3.61 6.83 -18.16
N ARG A 254 -3.08 7.80 -18.91
CA ARG A 254 -3.81 9.02 -19.27
C ARG A 254 -5.07 8.67 -20.05
N ASP A 255 -4.95 7.80 -21.06
CA ASP A 255 -6.10 7.35 -21.85
C ASP A 255 -7.13 6.61 -20.98
N ALA A 256 -6.68 5.79 -20.04
CA ALA A 256 -7.53 5.08 -19.11
C ALA A 256 -8.29 6.02 -18.16
N ILE A 257 -7.69 7.11 -17.68
CA ILE A 257 -8.35 8.13 -16.84
C ILE A 257 -9.46 8.84 -17.63
N VAL A 258 -9.19 9.23 -18.87
CA VAL A 258 -10.19 9.88 -19.73
C VAL A 258 -11.35 8.91 -20.05
N GLU A 259 -11.05 7.65 -20.32
CA GLU A 259 -12.07 6.62 -20.54
C GLU A 259 -12.92 6.37 -19.28
N LEU A 260 -12.29 6.36 -18.11
CA LEU A 260 -12.98 6.25 -16.82
C LEU A 260 -13.93 7.44 -16.60
N GLN A 261 -13.46 8.68 -16.81
CA GLN A 261 -14.28 9.89 -16.69
C GLN A 261 -15.53 9.83 -17.60
N ARG A 262 -15.33 9.44 -18.87
CA ARG A 262 -16.45 9.29 -19.83
C ARG A 262 -17.43 8.21 -19.38
N SER A 263 -16.94 7.09 -18.90
CA SER A 263 -17.77 5.96 -18.46
C SER A 263 -18.56 6.28 -17.20
N ILE A 264 -17.96 7.00 -16.26
CA ILE A 264 -18.64 7.56 -15.08
C ILE A 264 -19.77 8.49 -15.52
N THR A 265 -19.48 9.47 -16.36
CA THR A 265 -20.48 10.45 -16.85
C THR A 265 -21.63 9.78 -17.58
N ALA A 266 -21.31 8.82 -18.46
CA ALA A 266 -22.29 8.05 -19.22
C ALA A 266 -23.18 7.18 -18.30
N PHE A 267 -22.60 6.55 -17.28
CA PHE A 267 -23.35 5.76 -16.32
C PHE A 267 -24.24 6.63 -15.43
N SER A 268 -23.72 7.75 -14.92
CA SER A 268 -24.48 8.72 -14.13
C SER A 268 -25.71 9.23 -14.89
N SER A 269 -25.56 9.51 -16.19
CA SER A 269 -26.61 10.04 -17.06
C SER A 269 -27.53 8.97 -17.70
N ALA A 270 -27.21 7.67 -17.56
CA ALA A 270 -27.97 6.60 -18.19
C ALA A 270 -29.39 6.48 -17.61
N ALA A 271 -30.41 6.56 -18.46
CA ALA A 271 -31.80 6.34 -18.07
C ALA A 271 -32.03 4.88 -17.67
N THR A 272 -32.76 4.64 -16.58
CA THR A 272 -33.11 3.29 -16.09
C THR A 272 -34.20 2.60 -16.92
N GLY A 273 -34.62 3.18 -18.06
CA GLY A 273 -35.88 2.89 -18.74
C GLY A 273 -36.03 1.52 -19.42
N SER A 274 -34.93 0.81 -19.75
CA SER A 274 -35.00 -0.45 -20.53
C SER A 274 -34.40 -1.68 -19.84
N ALA A 275 -33.93 -1.54 -18.59
CA ALA A 275 -33.24 -2.60 -17.87
C ALA A 275 -34.21 -3.55 -17.12
N THR A 276 -33.85 -4.83 -17.06
CA THR A 276 -34.51 -5.81 -16.16
C THR A 276 -34.44 -5.35 -14.71
N ALA A 277 -35.37 -5.81 -13.84
CA ALA A 277 -35.37 -5.42 -12.43
C ALA A 277 -34.04 -5.73 -11.71
N GLU A 278 -33.41 -6.87 -12.03
CA GLU A 278 -32.10 -7.29 -11.50
C GLU A 278 -30.95 -6.38 -11.97
N ALA A 279 -31.00 -5.93 -13.23
CA ALA A 279 -30.04 -4.97 -13.76
C ALA A 279 -30.24 -3.59 -13.13
N LYS A 280 -31.48 -3.14 -12.94
CA LYS A 280 -31.78 -1.89 -12.22
C LYS A 280 -31.25 -1.90 -10.79
N GLN A 281 -31.39 -3.02 -10.08
CA GLN A 281 -30.83 -3.18 -8.74
C GLN A 281 -29.30 -3.08 -8.74
N SER A 282 -28.62 -3.75 -9.68
CA SER A 282 -27.16 -3.70 -9.77
C SER A 282 -26.65 -2.30 -10.09
N ASP A 283 -27.32 -1.60 -11.01
CA ASP A 283 -27.02 -0.21 -11.34
C ASP A 283 -27.24 0.71 -10.13
N GLU A 284 -28.34 0.56 -9.38
CA GLU A 284 -28.61 1.36 -8.18
C GLU A 284 -27.53 1.15 -7.11
N LEU A 285 -27.13 -0.10 -6.88
CA LEU A 285 -26.04 -0.42 -5.96
C LEU A 285 -24.72 0.27 -6.33
N MET A 286 -24.38 0.32 -7.62
CA MET A 286 -23.19 1.04 -8.08
C MET A 286 -23.35 2.56 -7.92
N ARG A 287 -24.53 3.11 -8.19
CA ARG A 287 -24.81 4.56 -8.01
C ARG A 287 -24.57 5.02 -6.57
N GLN A 288 -24.92 4.19 -5.59
CA GLN A 288 -24.67 4.48 -4.18
C GLN A 288 -23.17 4.60 -3.84
N MET A 289 -22.30 3.86 -4.55
CA MET A 289 -20.85 3.91 -4.34
C MET A 289 -20.19 5.03 -5.15
N LEU A 290 -20.79 5.41 -6.28
CA LEU A 290 -20.16 6.27 -7.27
C LEU A 290 -19.87 7.69 -6.77
N GLY A 291 -20.76 8.27 -5.95
CA GLY A 291 -20.57 9.64 -5.47
C GLY A 291 -19.24 9.83 -4.74
N ARG A 292 -18.85 8.86 -3.90
CA ARG A 292 -17.56 8.91 -3.19
C ARG A 292 -16.36 8.72 -4.14
N ILE A 293 -16.51 7.88 -5.17
CA ILE A 293 -15.46 7.68 -6.18
C ILE A 293 -15.27 8.96 -6.99
N GLU A 294 -16.35 9.61 -7.41
CA GLU A 294 -16.34 10.89 -8.12
C GLU A 294 -15.69 12.00 -7.28
N GLU A 295 -16.05 12.10 -6.00
CA GLU A 295 -15.48 13.10 -5.08
C GLU A 295 -13.96 12.95 -4.92
N ASP A 296 -13.48 11.72 -4.70
CA ASP A 296 -12.07 11.45 -4.47
C ASP A 296 -11.22 11.64 -5.73
N TYR A 297 -11.74 11.22 -6.88
CA TYR A 297 -11.05 11.27 -8.17
C TYR A 297 -11.26 12.60 -8.91
N ALA A 298 -12.03 13.54 -8.35
CA ALA A 298 -12.40 14.81 -9.00
C ALA A 298 -11.21 15.62 -9.53
N LYS A 299 -10.04 15.52 -8.88
CA LYS A 299 -8.83 16.24 -9.30
C LYS A 299 -8.23 15.70 -10.62
N ILE A 300 -8.41 14.41 -10.89
CA ILE A 300 -7.82 13.71 -12.05
C ILE A 300 -8.83 13.39 -13.14
N LEU A 301 -10.13 13.31 -12.83
CA LEU A 301 -11.21 13.07 -13.80
C LEU A 301 -11.60 14.35 -14.56
N LYS A 302 -10.64 14.90 -15.31
CA LYS A 302 -10.84 16.08 -16.18
C LYS A 302 -10.71 15.68 -17.65
N GLU A 303 -11.31 16.48 -18.54
CA GLU A 303 -11.17 16.28 -19.99
C GLU A 303 -9.72 16.42 -20.45
N GLU A 304 -9.01 17.40 -19.89
CA GLU A 304 -7.56 17.53 -19.99
C GLU A 304 -6.93 17.14 -18.66
N LEU A 305 -6.19 16.03 -18.67
CA LEU A 305 -5.45 15.55 -17.51
C LEU A 305 -4.34 16.56 -17.16
N ASP A 306 -4.28 16.92 -15.89
CA ASP A 306 -3.17 17.68 -15.32
C ASP A 306 -2.19 16.69 -14.67
N ASP A 307 -1.01 16.56 -15.27
CA ASP A 307 0.03 15.64 -14.82
C ASP A 307 0.46 15.93 -13.38
N ILE A 308 0.52 17.20 -12.98
CA ILE A 308 0.90 17.58 -11.63
C ILE A 308 -0.19 17.17 -10.64
N ALA A 309 -1.45 17.37 -11.01
CA ALA A 309 -2.60 16.89 -10.22
C ALA A 309 -2.62 15.36 -10.07
N LEU A 310 -2.25 14.61 -11.13
CA LEU A 310 -2.13 13.16 -11.07
C LEU A 310 -1.05 12.72 -10.07
N ILE A 311 0.11 13.40 -10.07
CA ILE A 311 1.18 13.05 -9.11
C ILE A 311 0.73 13.35 -7.68
N HIS A 312 0.10 14.50 -7.41
CA HIS A 312 -0.48 14.79 -6.09
C HIS A 312 -1.50 13.72 -5.68
N TRP A 313 -2.34 13.26 -6.61
CA TRP A 313 -3.28 12.19 -6.35
C TRP A 313 -2.56 10.89 -5.99
N CYS A 314 -1.51 10.49 -6.72
CA CYS A 314 -0.71 9.31 -6.37
C CYS A 314 -0.06 9.42 -4.97
N ILE A 315 0.43 10.59 -4.58
CA ILE A 315 1.02 10.81 -3.25
C ILE A 315 -0.03 10.67 -2.15
N ALA A 316 -1.22 11.26 -2.36
CA ALA A 316 -2.33 11.19 -1.42
C ALA A 316 -2.84 9.75 -1.20
N HIS A 317 -2.67 8.88 -2.21
CA HIS A 317 -3.10 7.48 -2.20
C HIS A 317 -1.98 6.48 -1.88
N ASP A 318 -0.85 6.95 -1.35
CA ASP A 318 0.31 6.11 -1.00
C ASP A 318 0.91 5.31 -2.19
N LEU A 319 0.64 5.73 -3.42
CA LEU A 319 1.17 5.14 -4.65
C LEU A 319 2.57 5.70 -4.96
N LEU A 320 3.51 5.49 -4.03
CA LEU A 320 4.82 6.15 -4.03
C LEU A 320 5.66 5.80 -5.28
N GLN A 321 5.62 4.56 -5.75
CA GLN A 321 6.38 4.16 -6.94
C GLN A 321 5.84 4.84 -8.20
N GLN A 322 4.52 4.89 -8.34
CA GLN A 322 3.82 5.61 -9.41
C GLN A 322 4.18 7.10 -9.34
N ALA A 323 4.07 7.71 -8.16
CA ALA A 323 4.39 9.12 -7.95
C ALA A 323 5.84 9.45 -8.32
N MET A 324 6.82 8.68 -7.84
CA MET A 324 8.24 8.90 -8.18
C MET A 324 8.49 8.74 -9.69
N THR A 325 7.87 7.76 -10.33
CA THR A 325 7.99 7.53 -11.77
C THR A 325 7.45 8.75 -12.54
N LEU A 326 6.24 9.19 -12.22
CA LEU A 326 5.62 10.35 -12.84
C LEU A 326 6.38 11.66 -12.56
N VAL A 327 6.89 11.88 -11.34
CA VAL A 327 7.79 13.01 -11.03
C VAL A 327 9.01 13.00 -11.96
N THR A 328 9.64 11.84 -12.13
CA THR A 328 10.85 11.74 -12.95
C THR A 328 10.61 11.98 -14.43
N GLU A 329 9.38 11.78 -14.90
CA GLU A 329 9.03 11.86 -16.32
C GLU A 329 8.30 13.14 -16.71
N ARG A 330 7.41 13.65 -15.85
CA ARG A 330 6.47 14.74 -16.16
C ARG A 330 6.93 16.10 -15.67
N VAL A 331 7.59 16.18 -14.51
CA VAL A 331 8.09 17.48 -13.99
C VAL A 331 9.07 18.14 -14.97
N PRO A 332 10.05 17.43 -15.55
CA PRO A 332 10.93 18.03 -16.56
C PRO A 332 10.19 18.54 -17.80
N GLU A 333 9.15 17.83 -18.26
CA GLU A 333 8.34 18.29 -19.39
C GLU A 333 7.54 19.53 -19.04
N ALA A 334 6.84 19.55 -17.91
CA ALA A 334 6.08 20.72 -17.47
C ALA A 334 6.94 21.99 -17.38
N LEU A 335 8.17 21.86 -16.90
CA LEU A 335 9.12 22.98 -16.80
C LEU A 335 9.63 23.46 -18.18
N VAL A 336 9.79 22.56 -19.15
CA VAL A 336 10.22 22.92 -20.51
C VAL A 336 9.05 23.48 -21.32
N ASP A 337 7.89 22.83 -21.28
CA ASP A 337 6.69 23.21 -22.03
C ASP A 337 6.12 24.56 -21.57
N SER A 338 6.24 24.86 -20.28
CA SER A 338 5.91 26.20 -19.75
C SER A 338 6.88 27.29 -20.19
N GLY A 339 8.06 26.93 -20.74
CA GLY A 339 9.13 27.87 -21.05
C GLY A 339 9.88 28.38 -19.80
N PHE A 340 9.70 27.72 -18.66
CA PHE A 340 10.45 28.03 -17.44
C PHE A 340 11.93 27.64 -17.59
N LEU A 341 12.22 26.48 -18.19
CA LEU A 341 13.56 26.06 -18.61
C LEU A 341 13.72 26.28 -20.11
N SER A 342 14.65 27.16 -20.49
CA SER A 342 14.98 27.45 -21.89
C SER A 342 16.47 27.22 -22.16
N LEU A 343 16.86 27.04 -23.42
CA LEU A 343 18.26 26.91 -23.78
C LEU A 343 18.88 28.28 -24.04
N SER A 344 20.15 28.46 -23.65
CA SER A 344 20.84 29.76 -23.62
C SER A 344 21.06 30.42 -24.99
N SER A 345 21.02 29.65 -26.08
CA SER A 345 21.21 30.19 -27.43
C SER A 345 20.62 29.28 -28.50
N GLU A 346 20.35 29.85 -29.69
CA GLU A 346 19.90 29.09 -30.87
C GLU A 346 20.88 27.99 -31.29
N GLU A 347 22.19 28.21 -31.11
CA GLU A 347 23.21 27.19 -31.39
C GLU A 347 23.08 25.98 -30.45
N VAL A 348 22.81 26.22 -29.15
CA VAL A 348 22.60 25.15 -28.17
C VAL A 348 21.27 24.44 -28.43
N GLN A 349 20.24 25.19 -28.85
CA GLN A 349 18.97 24.64 -29.29
C GLN A 349 19.15 23.69 -30.48
N ALA A 350 19.85 24.11 -31.53
CA ALA A 350 20.10 23.26 -32.70
C ALA A 350 20.89 22.00 -32.34
N LEU A 351 21.88 22.12 -31.45
CA LEU A 351 22.62 20.97 -30.92
C LEU A 351 21.73 20.03 -30.09
N PHE A 352 20.79 20.58 -29.33
CA PHE A 352 19.83 19.82 -28.55
C PHE A 352 18.91 18.98 -29.43
N GLU A 353 18.29 19.58 -30.46
CA GLU A 353 17.39 18.84 -31.36
C GLU A 353 18.15 17.70 -32.07
N CYS A 354 19.34 17.98 -32.59
CA CYS A 354 20.17 16.96 -33.25
C CYS A 354 20.50 15.78 -32.31
N LYS A 355 20.84 16.04 -31.05
CA LYS A 355 21.13 14.98 -30.07
C LYS A 355 19.87 14.25 -29.59
N LEU A 356 18.73 14.92 -29.54
CA LEU A 356 17.45 14.32 -29.15
C LEU A 356 16.97 13.33 -30.21
N GLU A 357 17.12 13.67 -31.49
CA GLU A 357 16.81 12.76 -32.61
C GLU A 357 17.69 11.49 -32.60
N GLU A 358 18.94 11.60 -32.13
CA GLU A 358 19.87 10.48 -31.96
C GLU A 358 19.62 9.65 -30.68
N ASP A 359 18.69 10.04 -29.80
CA ASP A 359 18.46 9.33 -28.54
C ASP A 359 17.81 7.95 -28.76
N SER A 360 18.64 6.91 -28.62
CA SER A 360 18.21 5.50 -28.74
C SER A 360 17.10 5.06 -27.77
N MET A 361 16.89 5.79 -26.67
CA MET A 361 15.85 5.46 -25.69
C MET A 361 14.55 6.23 -25.92
N HIS A 362 14.48 7.09 -26.94
CA HIS A 362 13.32 7.92 -27.28
C HIS A 362 12.73 8.64 -26.06
N ARG A 363 13.62 9.18 -25.20
CA ARG A 363 13.18 9.94 -24.03
C ARG A 363 12.43 11.18 -24.49
N ASN A 364 11.48 11.59 -23.66
CA ASN A 364 10.77 12.82 -23.88
C ASN A 364 11.71 14.04 -23.77
N ARG A 365 11.29 15.19 -24.32
CA ARG A 365 12.15 16.38 -24.48
C ARG A 365 12.68 16.89 -23.14
N GLY A 366 11.79 17.02 -22.15
CA GLY A 366 12.12 17.54 -20.83
C GLY A 366 13.09 16.62 -20.09
N VAL A 367 12.83 15.31 -20.08
CA VAL A 367 13.69 14.32 -19.43
C VAL A 367 15.05 14.28 -20.09
N PHE A 368 15.13 14.26 -21.42
CA PHE A 368 16.42 14.28 -22.12
C PHE A 368 17.24 15.54 -21.78
N LEU A 369 16.58 16.71 -21.74
CA LEU A 369 17.20 17.97 -21.36
C LEU A 369 17.71 17.97 -19.91
N VAL A 370 16.94 17.42 -18.98
CA VAL A 370 17.29 17.43 -17.55
C VAL A 370 18.24 16.28 -17.16
N THR A 371 18.38 15.23 -17.98
CA THR A 371 19.16 14.05 -17.58
C THR A 371 20.36 13.71 -18.47
N GLU A 372 20.26 13.85 -19.80
CA GLU A 372 21.28 13.35 -20.73
C GLU A 372 22.04 14.45 -21.48
N PHE A 373 21.35 15.45 -22.04
CA PHE A 373 21.96 16.53 -22.85
C PHE A 373 23.11 17.30 -22.16
N LYS A 374 24.27 17.44 -22.83
CA LYS A 374 25.42 18.23 -22.36
C LYS A 374 26.06 19.01 -23.51
N CYS A 375 26.37 20.29 -23.27
CA CYS A 375 27.00 21.21 -24.23
C CYS A 375 28.20 21.99 -23.65
N LYS A 376 28.33 22.15 -22.31
CA LYS A 376 29.45 22.85 -21.66
C LYS A 376 30.37 21.89 -20.86
N ASN A 377 31.66 22.25 -20.76
CA ASN A 377 32.69 21.44 -20.09
C ASN A 377 32.89 21.82 -18.60
N MET A 378 33.18 20.83 -17.76
CA MET A 378 33.37 20.92 -16.30
C MET A 378 34.59 21.72 -15.79
N LYS A 379 35.30 22.47 -16.64
CA LYS A 379 36.52 23.23 -16.25
C LYS A 379 36.27 24.23 -15.11
N ASN A 380 35.02 24.65 -14.88
CA ASN A 380 34.64 25.56 -13.80
C ASN A 380 34.66 24.90 -12.40
N PHE A 381 34.38 23.61 -12.28
CA PHE A 381 34.41 22.94 -10.97
C PHE A 381 35.81 22.80 -10.39
N GLN A 382 36.83 22.59 -11.24
CA GLN A 382 38.21 22.57 -10.79
C GLN A 382 38.62 23.91 -10.19
N LYS A 383 38.11 25.03 -10.72
CA LYS A 383 38.32 26.36 -10.13
C LYS A 383 37.64 26.49 -8.77
N ALA A 384 36.41 26.00 -8.62
CA ALA A 384 35.71 25.96 -7.33
C ALA A 384 36.46 25.13 -6.28
N ARG A 385 37.02 23.98 -6.67
CA ARG A 385 37.86 23.16 -5.79
C ARG A 385 39.12 23.88 -5.34
N ASN A 386 39.72 24.70 -6.20
CA ASN A 386 40.86 25.52 -5.83
C ASN A 386 40.48 26.62 -4.83
N GLU A 387 39.38 27.35 -5.05
CA GLU A 387 38.87 28.35 -4.09
C GLU A 387 38.51 27.72 -2.73
N TRP A 388 37.88 26.54 -2.74
CA TRP A 388 37.61 25.80 -1.52
C TRP A 388 38.90 25.36 -0.81
N ARG A 389 39.91 24.89 -1.56
CA ARG A 389 41.22 24.54 -0.99
C ARG A 389 41.84 25.73 -0.29
N GLU A 390 41.83 26.91 -0.91
CA GLU A 390 42.35 28.15 -0.29
C GLU A 390 41.58 28.52 0.99
N LYS A 391 40.24 28.39 0.99
CA LYS A 391 39.41 28.63 2.17
C LYS A 391 39.73 27.63 3.30
N ARG A 392 39.85 26.33 3.00
CA ARG A 392 40.30 25.30 3.97
C ARG A 392 41.68 25.62 4.53
N GLN A 393 42.64 26.02 3.69
CA GLN A 393 43.99 26.38 4.14
C GLN A 393 43.97 27.54 5.14
N ARG A 394 43.20 28.59 4.86
CA ARG A 394 43.00 29.71 5.78
C ARG A 394 42.38 29.25 7.10
N PHE A 395 41.28 28.51 7.02
CA PHE A 395 40.61 27.99 8.21
C PHE A 395 41.52 27.10 9.06
N PHE A 396 42.24 26.14 8.48
CA PHE A 396 43.16 25.29 9.26
C PHE A 396 44.39 26.04 9.77
N LYS A 397 44.75 27.20 9.20
CA LYS A 397 45.78 28.08 9.76
C LYS A 397 45.27 28.78 11.03
N GLU A 398 44.05 29.30 10.98
CA GLU A 398 43.35 29.84 12.16
C GLU A 398 43.07 28.74 13.18
N PHE A 399 42.75 27.53 12.73
CA PHE A 399 42.50 26.38 13.58
C PHE A 399 43.67 26.05 14.49
N ARG A 400 44.91 26.30 14.06
CA ARG A 400 46.09 26.14 14.93
C ARG A 400 46.11 27.09 16.11
N GLN A 401 45.51 28.28 15.99
CA GLN A 401 45.52 29.34 17.00
C GLN A 401 44.37 29.25 18.00
N GLU A 402 43.65 28.11 18.02
CA GLU A 402 42.40 27.89 18.78
C GLU A 402 41.18 28.57 18.16
N VAL A 403 40.09 27.82 18.11
CA VAL A 403 38.83 28.27 17.51
C VAL A 403 37.68 27.87 18.40
N THR A 404 36.68 28.74 18.47
CA THR A 404 35.42 28.47 19.14
C THR A 404 34.55 27.53 18.31
N GLU A 405 33.58 26.86 18.95
CA GLU A 405 32.60 26.03 18.24
C GLU A 405 31.78 26.87 17.24
N ASP A 406 31.49 28.13 17.55
CA ASP A 406 30.78 29.05 16.64
C ASP A 406 31.50 29.28 15.33
N LYS A 407 32.82 29.46 15.36
CA LYS A 407 33.64 29.63 14.16
C LYS A 407 33.75 28.35 13.34
N ILE A 408 33.68 27.18 13.98
CA ILE A 408 33.58 25.90 13.27
C ILE A 408 32.25 25.84 12.53
N ASN A 409 31.16 26.22 13.19
CA ASN A 409 29.84 26.27 12.56
C ASN A 409 29.82 27.26 11.39
N GLU A 410 30.34 28.48 11.58
CA GLU A 410 30.43 29.50 10.52
C GLU A 410 31.27 29.03 9.32
N PHE A 411 32.35 28.27 9.55
CA PHE A 411 33.16 27.72 8.47
C PHE A 411 32.41 26.68 7.64
N VAL A 412 31.67 25.77 8.31
CA VAL A 412 30.91 24.69 7.67
C VAL A 412 29.67 25.24 6.95
N ASP A 413 28.96 26.19 7.57
CA ASP A 413 27.72 26.77 7.05
C ASP A 413 27.95 27.94 6.09
N GLY A 414 29.14 28.51 6.09
CA GLY A 414 29.48 29.67 5.28
C GLY A 414 29.68 29.35 3.79
N ARG A 415 29.37 30.32 2.92
CA ARG A 415 29.47 30.20 1.45
C ARG A 415 30.85 29.72 1.00
N LEU A 416 30.91 28.66 0.19
CA LEU A 416 32.17 28.01 -0.21
C LEU A 416 32.91 28.75 -1.33
N SER A 417 32.17 29.39 -2.23
CA SER A 417 32.67 30.20 -3.33
C SER A 417 31.70 31.34 -3.62
N ASP A 418 32.22 32.52 -3.98
CA ASP A 418 31.41 33.66 -4.44
C ASP A 418 31.03 33.56 -5.92
N ARG A 419 31.64 32.62 -6.64
CA ARG A 419 31.54 32.48 -8.10
C ARG A 419 30.86 31.19 -8.55
N PHE A 420 30.90 30.15 -7.73
CA PHE A 420 30.43 28.81 -8.07
C PHE A 420 29.43 28.31 -7.03
N GLU A 421 28.27 27.84 -7.49
CA GLU A 421 27.25 27.25 -6.62
C GLU A 421 27.63 25.80 -6.29
N VAL A 422 28.35 25.64 -5.17
CA VAL A 422 28.89 24.37 -4.68
C VAL A 422 28.50 24.17 -3.21
N ARG A 423 28.43 22.90 -2.78
CA ARG A 423 28.19 22.51 -1.39
C ARG A 423 29.24 21.53 -0.89
N LEU A 424 29.32 21.37 0.43
CA LEU A 424 30.07 20.28 1.04
C LEU A 424 29.37 18.95 0.75
N LYS A 425 30.15 17.91 0.44
CA LYS A 425 29.58 16.57 0.24
C LYS A 425 28.95 16.01 1.51
N ASP A 426 29.51 16.35 2.66
CA ASP A 426 29.03 15.90 3.96
C ASP A 426 29.37 16.93 5.04
N ALA A 427 28.49 17.94 5.17
CA ALA A 427 28.66 19.04 6.10
C ALA A 427 28.51 18.60 7.57
N GLU A 428 27.62 17.64 7.84
CA GLU A 428 27.38 17.14 9.21
C GLU A 428 28.60 16.38 9.73
N THR A 429 29.13 15.44 8.94
CA THR A 429 30.35 14.71 9.31
C THR A 429 31.53 15.66 9.41
N LEU A 430 31.65 16.66 8.52
CA LEU A 430 32.71 17.68 8.64
C LEU A 430 32.60 18.45 9.95
N ARG A 431 31.41 18.89 10.32
CA ARG A 431 31.17 19.61 11.59
C ARG A 431 31.53 18.75 12.79
N ALA A 432 31.01 17.53 12.85
CA ALA A 432 31.28 16.59 13.92
C ALA A 432 32.78 16.27 14.02
N PHE A 433 33.44 16.09 12.87
CA PHE A 433 34.89 15.89 12.78
C PHE A 433 35.69 17.09 13.31
N LEU A 434 35.34 18.32 12.94
CA LEU A 434 36.03 19.53 13.39
C LEU A 434 35.84 19.77 14.89
N LEU A 435 34.64 19.51 15.42
CA LEU A 435 34.37 19.56 16.87
C LEU A 435 35.15 18.48 17.62
N TRP A 436 35.24 17.27 17.07
CA TRP A 436 36.06 16.18 17.60
C TRP A 436 37.56 16.55 17.62
N LEU A 437 38.08 17.09 16.51
CA LEU A 437 39.46 17.62 16.43
C LEU A 437 39.71 18.71 17.47
N ASN A 438 38.74 19.60 17.70
CA ASN A 438 38.88 20.68 18.68
C ASN A 438 38.94 20.13 20.11
N ARG A 439 38.11 19.13 20.43
CA ARG A 439 38.09 18.46 21.75
C ARG A 439 39.37 17.69 22.03
N MET A 440 39.97 17.06 21.03
CA MET A 440 41.24 16.34 21.14
C MET A 440 42.43 17.23 21.53
N ARG A 441 42.28 18.56 21.53
CA ARG A 441 43.32 19.50 21.99
C ARG A 441 43.28 19.77 23.49
N SER A 442 42.16 19.45 24.15
CA SER A 442 42.02 19.70 25.57
C SER A 442 42.87 18.70 26.35
N PRO A 443 43.77 19.16 27.24
CA PRO A 443 44.60 18.29 28.06
C PRO A 443 43.79 17.38 29.00
N GLU A 444 42.52 17.68 29.23
CA GLU A 444 41.62 16.93 30.12
C GLU A 444 40.94 15.73 29.45
N LYS A 445 40.90 15.66 28.11
CA LYS A 445 40.20 14.62 27.35
C LYS A 445 41.20 13.71 26.63
N CYS A 446 41.74 12.72 27.34
CA CYS A 446 42.63 11.72 26.74
C CYS A 446 41.85 10.61 26.01
N SER A 447 42.39 10.15 24.88
CA SER A 447 42.02 8.92 24.16
C SER A 447 40.78 8.99 23.25
N LEU A 448 40.42 10.17 22.75
CA LEU A 448 39.32 10.33 21.79
C LEU A 448 39.61 9.63 20.45
N GLN A 449 40.87 9.39 20.10
CA GLN A 449 41.28 8.63 18.92
C GLN A 449 40.82 7.15 18.95
N HIS A 450 40.55 6.58 20.13
CA HIS A 450 40.13 5.18 20.28
C HIS A 450 38.62 4.99 20.34
N THR A 451 37.85 6.08 20.34
CA THR A 451 36.39 6.01 20.23
C THR A 451 35.98 5.46 18.86
N GLU A 452 34.78 4.90 18.76
CA GLU A 452 34.22 4.42 17.48
C GLU A 452 34.23 5.51 16.41
N HIS A 453 33.67 6.69 16.74
CA HIS A 453 33.68 7.87 15.87
C HIS A 453 35.09 8.35 15.53
N GLY A 454 36.01 8.37 16.50
CA GLY A 454 37.41 8.75 16.28
C GLY A 454 38.12 7.85 15.28
N ARG A 455 37.95 6.52 15.41
CA ARG A 455 38.51 5.55 14.45
C ARG A 455 37.92 5.72 13.05
N MET A 456 36.61 5.95 12.95
CA MET A 456 35.94 6.23 11.67
C MET A 456 36.53 7.45 10.96
N TYR A 457 36.71 8.57 11.68
CA TYR A 457 37.32 9.78 11.11
C TYR A 457 38.78 9.57 10.69
N LEU A 458 39.55 8.88 11.53
CA LEU A 458 40.96 8.60 11.29
C LEU A 458 41.17 7.71 10.06
N GLU A 459 40.35 6.68 9.86
CA GLU A 459 40.42 5.81 8.67
C GLU A 459 40.16 6.60 7.37
N GLN A 460 39.20 7.54 7.37
CA GLN A 460 38.94 8.37 6.20
C GLN A 460 40.08 9.36 5.87
N ILE A 461 40.87 9.76 6.88
CA ILE A 461 41.97 10.73 6.73
C ILE A 461 43.32 10.07 6.48
N LYS A 462 43.49 8.80 6.89
CA LYS A 462 44.72 8.02 6.72
C LYS A 462 45.35 8.15 5.33
N PRO A 463 44.60 8.04 4.21
CA PRO A 463 45.18 8.22 2.87
C PRO A 463 45.79 9.61 2.66
N ILE A 464 45.15 10.67 3.20
CA ILE A 464 45.62 12.05 3.08
C ILE A 464 46.94 12.22 3.83
N TYR A 465 47.06 11.65 5.04
CA TYR A 465 48.30 11.75 5.82
C TYR A 465 49.47 11.02 5.19
N ILE A 466 49.24 9.79 4.72
CA ILE A 466 50.27 8.97 4.10
C ILE A 466 50.76 9.63 2.80
N ASP A 467 49.85 10.09 1.94
CA ASP A 467 50.20 10.77 0.69
C ASP A 467 50.99 12.07 0.96
N ALA A 468 50.62 12.83 1.99
CA ALA A 468 51.25 14.12 2.30
C ALA A 468 52.63 14.01 2.96
N THR A 469 52.83 13.01 3.82
CA THR A 469 54.01 12.95 4.70
C THR A 469 54.95 11.80 4.37
N LYS A 470 54.49 10.80 3.62
CA LYS A 470 55.14 9.48 3.49
C LYS A 470 55.51 8.86 4.85
N GLY A 471 54.83 9.28 5.91
CA GLY A 471 55.12 8.93 7.28
C GLY A 471 54.38 7.68 7.73
N ASP A 472 54.87 7.10 8.83
CA ASP A 472 54.23 5.97 9.50
C ASP A 472 52.96 6.44 10.24
N TRP A 473 51.81 5.90 9.81
CA TRP A 473 50.50 6.19 10.38
C TRP A 473 50.34 5.63 11.79
N ASP A 474 50.89 4.44 12.06
CA ASP A 474 50.79 3.80 13.36
C ASP A 474 51.67 4.54 14.38
N ALA A 475 52.84 5.04 13.94
CA ALA A 475 53.69 5.91 14.75
C ALA A 475 53.05 7.29 15.04
N LEU A 476 52.12 7.76 14.22
CA LEU A 476 51.32 8.95 14.53
C LEU A 476 50.33 8.65 15.65
N LEU A 477 49.55 7.57 15.51
CA LEU A 477 48.50 7.18 16.47
C LEU A 477 49.05 6.73 17.84
N ALA A 478 50.32 6.35 17.91
CA ALA A 478 51.02 6.09 19.17
C ALA A 478 51.26 7.35 20.02
N LYS A 479 51.04 8.56 19.48
CA LYS A 479 51.20 9.82 20.19
C LYS A 479 49.95 10.21 20.98
N LYS A 480 50.07 11.23 21.84
CA LYS A 480 48.91 11.81 22.53
C LYS A 480 48.00 12.55 21.54
N ASP A 481 46.71 12.62 21.85
CA ASP A 481 45.69 13.29 21.02
C ASP A 481 46.12 14.70 20.55
N ASN A 482 46.68 15.52 21.46
CA ASN A 482 47.20 16.86 21.13
C ASN A 482 48.27 16.83 20.01
N ASP A 483 49.19 15.86 20.04
CA ASP A 483 50.26 15.71 19.06
C ASP A 483 49.73 15.20 17.72
N VAL A 484 48.73 14.30 17.77
CA VAL A 484 48.04 13.79 16.58
C VAL A 484 47.33 14.95 15.88
N VAL A 485 46.53 15.71 16.60
CA VAL A 485 45.81 16.88 16.08
C VAL A 485 46.76 17.91 15.47
N ALA A 486 47.86 18.24 16.17
CA ALA A 486 48.85 19.21 15.68
C ALA A 486 49.46 18.80 14.33
N LYS A 487 49.64 17.50 14.09
CA LYS A 487 50.11 16.97 12.82
C LYS A 487 49.01 16.92 11.75
N LEU A 488 47.79 16.51 12.11
CA LEU A 488 46.66 16.44 11.17
C LEU A 488 46.26 17.83 10.64
N ILE A 489 46.15 18.84 11.49
CA ILE A 489 45.78 20.22 11.06
C ILE A 489 46.77 20.79 10.03
N ARG A 490 48.04 20.37 10.05
CA ARG A 490 49.03 20.84 9.08
C ARG A 490 48.77 20.35 7.66
N ILE A 491 48.18 19.16 7.51
CA ILE A 491 47.98 18.52 6.21
C ILE A 491 46.59 18.73 5.63
N LEU A 492 45.56 18.80 6.49
CA LEU A 492 44.14 18.82 6.08
C LEU A 492 43.76 20.07 5.28
N GLY A 493 44.47 21.18 5.46
CA GLY A 493 44.28 22.38 4.66
C GLY A 493 44.86 22.27 3.25
N SER A 494 46.02 21.63 3.08
CA SER A 494 46.88 21.78 1.90
C SER A 494 46.63 20.78 0.77
N GLN A 495 46.16 19.57 1.08
CA GLN A 495 46.04 18.50 0.09
C GLN A 495 44.70 18.49 -0.62
N ASP A 496 44.68 17.97 -1.85
CA ASP A 496 43.43 17.57 -2.49
C ASP A 496 42.83 16.38 -1.73
N SER A 497 41.72 16.64 -1.07
CA SER A 497 41.09 15.69 -0.18
C SER A 497 40.44 14.55 -0.97
N LYS A 498 40.97 13.33 -0.82
CA LYS A 498 40.25 12.08 -1.15
C LYS A 498 39.20 11.73 -0.08
N CYS A 499 39.10 12.51 1.00
CA CYS A 499 38.16 12.33 2.08
C CYS A 499 36.81 13.00 1.75
N PRO A 500 35.69 12.25 1.74
CA PRO A 500 34.37 12.74 1.32
C PRO A 500 33.92 14.00 2.05
N PHE A 501 33.95 14.01 3.39
CA PHE A 501 33.47 15.15 4.19
C PHE A 501 34.33 16.41 4.08
N LEU A 502 35.52 16.33 3.49
CA LEU A 502 36.37 17.49 3.24
C LEU A 502 36.25 18.00 1.80
N ASP A 503 35.66 17.23 0.89
CA ASP A 503 35.49 17.59 -0.52
C ASP A 503 34.15 18.31 -0.76
N ILE A 504 34.08 19.00 -1.90
CA ILE A 504 32.88 19.69 -2.35
C ILE A 504 32.28 18.97 -3.55
N GLU A 505 31.02 19.25 -3.80
CA GLU A 505 30.31 18.87 -5.00
C GLU A 505 29.49 20.05 -5.54
N TRP A 506 29.18 20.02 -6.82
CA TRP A 506 28.16 20.90 -7.36
C TRP A 506 26.80 20.47 -6.84
N ARG A 507 25.92 21.43 -6.60
CA ARG A 507 24.49 21.12 -6.50
C ARG A 507 24.07 20.44 -7.80
N PRO A 508 23.48 19.23 -7.78
CA PRO A 508 23.09 18.52 -9.00
C PRO A 508 22.27 19.37 -9.97
N GLY A 509 21.34 20.19 -9.46
CA GLY A 509 20.56 21.15 -10.23
C GLY A 509 21.42 22.22 -10.88
N ALA A 510 22.24 22.95 -10.11
CA ALA A 510 23.14 23.96 -10.63
C ALA A 510 24.11 23.40 -11.69
N CYS A 511 24.60 22.19 -11.44
CA CYS A 511 25.43 21.46 -12.39
C CYS A 511 24.71 21.23 -13.70
N ARG A 512 23.49 20.72 -13.60
CA ARG A 512 22.71 20.36 -14.76
C ARG A 512 22.38 21.58 -15.60
N LEU A 513 21.96 22.69 -14.98
CA LEU A 513 21.69 23.93 -15.68
C LEU A 513 22.92 24.41 -16.48
N TYR A 514 24.10 24.37 -15.87
CA TYR A 514 25.33 24.76 -16.55
C TYR A 514 25.73 23.80 -17.68
N GLU A 515 25.78 22.49 -17.41
CA GLU A 515 26.23 21.49 -18.39
C GLU A 515 25.35 21.46 -19.65
N ALA A 516 24.03 21.56 -19.46
CA ALA A 516 23.05 21.56 -20.55
C ALA A 516 22.85 22.94 -21.19
N GLY A 517 23.44 24.01 -20.64
CA GLY A 517 23.23 25.36 -21.14
C GLY A 517 21.78 25.83 -20.98
N ILE A 518 21.14 25.44 -19.87
CA ILE A 518 19.77 25.82 -19.53
C ILE A 518 19.81 27.19 -18.83
N GLU A 519 18.99 28.10 -19.31
CA GLU A 519 18.69 29.39 -18.69
C GLU A 519 17.25 29.37 -18.17
N PRO A 520 17.08 29.19 -16.84
CA PRO A 520 15.77 29.24 -16.24
C PRO A 520 15.29 30.67 -16.03
N ARG A 521 13.96 30.87 -15.94
CA ARG A 521 13.35 32.15 -15.57
C ARG A 521 13.72 32.59 -14.15
N ASP A 522 13.79 31.64 -13.22
CA ASP A 522 14.34 31.83 -11.88
C ASP A 522 15.38 30.75 -11.59
N LYS A 523 16.63 31.19 -11.42
CA LYS A 523 17.76 30.30 -11.22
C LYS A 523 17.69 29.54 -9.89
N ASN A 524 17.33 30.22 -8.79
CA ASN A 524 17.33 29.59 -7.48
C ASN A 524 16.22 28.55 -7.39
N LEU A 525 15.04 28.88 -7.91
CA LEU A 525 13.91 27.96 -7.94
C LEU A 525 14.21 26.74 -8.84
N ALA A 526 14.81 26.96 -10.01
CA ALA A 526 15.20 25.85 -10.89
C ALA A 526 16.24 24.93 -10.26
N GLU A 527 17.26 25.49 -9.60
CA GLU A 527 18.27 24.69 -8.88
C GLU A 527 17.64 23.84 -7.77
N ASP A 528 16.72 24.42 -7.00
CA ASP A 528 16.06 23.73 -5.89
C ASP A 528 15.09 22.63 -6.36
N ILE A 529 14.33 22.87 -7.44
CA ILE A 529 13.50 21.84 -8.07
C ILE A 529 14.37 20.68 -8.58
N LEU A 530 15.46 21.00 -9.30
CA LEU A 530 16.31 19.97 -9.90
C LEU A 530 17.11 19.19 -8.85
N ASP A 531 17.60 19.85 -7.79
CA ASP A 531 18.26 19.19 -6.66
C ASP A 531 17.33 18.12 -6.04
N LYS A 532 16.08 18.48 -5.77
CA LYS A 532 15.06 17.54 -5.24
C LYS A 532 14.69 16.46 -6.26
N TYR A 533 14.53 16.83 -7.54
CA TYR A 533 14.25 15.89 -8.62
C TYR A 533 15.30 14.78 -8.71
N PHE A 534 16.59 15.11 -8.60
CA PHE A 534 17.66 14.11 -8.63
C PHE A 534 17.64 13.19 -7.41
N VAL A 535 17.22 13.66 -6.24
CA VAL A 535 16.99 12.79 -5.06
C VAL A 535 15.90 11.76 -5.37
N ILE A 536 14.77 12.18 -5.95
CA ILE A 536 13.67 11.27 -6.31
C ILE A 536 14.09 10.30 -7.42
N LYS A 537 14.78 10.79 -8.45
CA LYS A 537 15.31 9.96 -9.54
C LYS A 537 16.26 8.89 -9.03
N ASP A 538 17.15 9.25 -8.11
CA ASP A 538 18.05 8.32 -7.47
C ASP A 538 17.26 7.28 -6.69
N GLU A 539 16.34 7.69 -5.80
CA GLU A 539 15.55 6.72 -5.02
C GLU A 539 14.78 5.74 -5.92
N ARG A 540 14.12 6.23 -6.97
CA ARG A 540 13.42 5.42 -7.98
C ARG A 540 14.34 4.35 -8.61
N ASN A 541 15.56 4.72 -8.98
CA ASN A 541 16.52 3.79 -9.58
C ASN A 541 17.08 2.77 -8.56
N HIS A 542 17.12 3.13 -7.28
CA HIS A 542 17.61 2.25 -6.20
C HIS A 542 16.52 1.34 -5.62
N THR A 543 15.23 1.55 -5.92
CA THR A 543 14.15 0.62 -5.53
C THR A 543 14.36 -0.82 -6.04
N ASN A 544 15.21 -1.03 -7.05
CA ASN A 544 15.59 -2.35 -7.58
C ASN A 544 16.90 -2.92 -6.99
N HIS A 545 17.75 -2.11 -6.34
CA HIS A 545 19.02 -2.55 -5.75
C HIS A 545 19.11 -2.12 -4.29
N ALA A 546 18.95 -3.10 -3.38
CA ALA A 546 19.03 -2.91 -1.94
C ALA A 546 20.35 -2.21 -1.53
N ARG A 547 20.27 -0.91 -1.18
CA ARG A 547 21.31 -0.20 -0.42
C ARG A 547 21.38 -0.77 1.00
N ALA A 548 22.27 -1.72 1.23
CA ALA A 548 22.64 -2.14 2.59
C ALA A 548 23.50 -1.09 3.32
N GLU A 549 24.09 -0.11 2.61
CA GLU A 549 25.15 0.75 3.17
C GLU A 549 24.79 2.24 3.39
N LYS A 550 23.63 2.74 2.93
CA LYS A 550 23.28 4.19 3.05
C LYS A 550 21.97 4.52 3.77
N GLY A 551 21.24 3.52 4.26
CA GLY A 551 19.90 3.71 4.81
C GLY A 551 18.86 4.03 3.73
N ARG A 552 17.61 3.59 3.91
CA ARG A 552 16.48 3.99 3.07
C ARG A 552 15.94 5.33 3.56
N MET A 553 15.51 6.19 2.64
CA MET A 553 14.77 7.39 3.03
C MET A 553 13.43 7.00 3.67
N ALA A 554 13.02 7.74 4.70
CA ALA A 554 11.70 7.56 5.29
C ALA A 554 10.62 7.96 4.27
N VAL A 555 9.49 7.23 4.29
CA VAL A 555 8.36 7.46 3.38
C VAL A 555 7.87 8.91 3.45
N ASP A 556 7.72 9.46 4.65
CA ASP A 556 7.25 10.83 4.84
C ASP A 556 8.22 11.87 4.24
N SER A 557 9.52 11.61 4.30
CA SER A 557 10.52 12.47 3.67
C SER A 557 10.40 12.45 2.15
N LEU A 558 10.16 11.28 1.54
CA LEU A 558 9.94 11.17 0.10
C LEU A 558 8.68 11.90 -0.34
N LYS A 559 7.57 11.72 0.38
CA LYS A 559 6.32 12.45 0.12
C LYS A 559 6.53 13.95 0.17
N ASN A 560 7.15 14.46 1.24
CA ASN A 560 7.40 15.89 1.41
C ASN A 560 8.28 16.47 0.30
N ILE A 561 9.30 15.73 -0.14
CA ILE A 561 10.16 16.18 -1.25
C ILE A 561 9.37 16.23 -2.55
N MET A 562 8.58 15.20 -2.87
CA MET A 562 7.74 15.20 -4.08
C MET A 562 6.70 16.33 -4.04
N GLU A 563 5.96 16.50 -2.94
CA GLU A 563 5.00 17.59 -2.75
C GLU A 563 5.63 18.97 -2.95
N GLN A 564 6.84 19.17 -2.42
CA GLN A 564 7.58 20.42 -2.62
C GLN A 564 7.99 20.61 -4.09
N ILE A 565 8.48 19.56 -4.76
CA ILE A 565 8.79 19.61 -6.21
C ILE A 565 7.55 20.06 -6.99
N LEU A 566 6.39 19.48 -6.71
CA LEU A 566 5.14 19.79 -7.43
C LEU A 566 4.71 21.23 -7.18
N THR A 567 4.69 21.67 -5.93
CA THR A 567 4.37 23.06 -5.56
C THR A 567 5.29 24.06 -6.26
N ASP A 568 6.61 23.79 -6.21
CA ASP A 568 7.62 24.63 -6.85
C ASP A 568 7.46 24.64 -8.38
N THR A 569 7.09 23.50 -8.97
CA THR A 569 6.82 23.36 -10.40
C THR A 569 5.59 24.16 -10.82
N GLU A 570 4.49 24.13 -10.05
CA GLU A 570 3.31 24.96 -10.32
C GLU A 570 3.62 26.46 -10.24
N ILE A 571 4.46 26.87 -9.29
CA ILE A 571 4.95 28.25 -9.19
C ILE A 571 5.77 28.61 -10.44
N ALA A 572 6.73 27.77 -10.81
CA ALA A 572 7.58 27.95 -11.99
C ALA A 572 6.76 28.07 -13.29
N CYS A 573 5.79 27.18 -13.49
CA CYS A 573 4.91 27.20 -14.66
C CYS A 573 4.01 28.45 -14.71
N ARG A 574 3.52 28.94 -13.56
CA ARG A 574 2.75 30.20 -13.50
C ARG A 574 3.62 31.41 -13.81
N MET A 575 4.82 31.49 -13.22
CA MET A 575 5.77 32.57 -13.49
C MET A 575 6.10 32.69 -14.98
N ALA A 576 6.27 31.56 -15.67
CA ALA A 576 6.55 31.56 -17.09
C ALA A 576 5.37 32.08 -17.94
N LYS A 577 4.12 31.82 -17.53
CA LYS A 577 2.91 32.32 -18.18
C LYS A 577 2.66 33.82 -17.98
N GLU A 578 3.04 34.37 -16.83
CA GLU A 578 2.84 35.81 -16.52
C GLU A 578 3.84 36.73 -17.22
N GLN A 579 4.94 36.17 -17.74
CA GLN A 579 6.03 36.90 -18.41
C GLN A 579 6.12 36.60 -19.93
N ALA A 580 5.22 35.77 -20.44
CA ALA A 580 5.02 35.49 -21.87
C ALA A 580 3.95 36.43 -22.42
#